data_AF-A0A818TE70-F1
#
_entry.id   AF-A0A818TE70-F1
#
_cell.length_a   1.000
_cell.length_b   1.000
_cell.length_c   1.000
_cell.angle_alpha   90.00
_cell.angle_beta   90.00
_cell.angle_gamma   90.00
#
_symmetry.space_group_name_H-M   'P 1'
#
loop_
_entity.id
_entity.type
_entity.pdbx_description
1 polymer ?
#
loop_
_entity_poly.entity_id
_entity_poly.type
_entity_poly.pdbx_seq_one_letter_code
_entity_poly.pdbx_strand_id
1 'polypeptide(L)'
;MNATIHDDTLIIYLSNIGLFIIRYVLLIMIILGFIGNFFNILVFHQPKLHSNPCSFYLTIATYVNIVWIMTSPLSRILATFQLDLSENINILCKIRQSLSYTFSSLSMISIAFASVDRFLISSSQVEYRQLSSLHNAHCLIIITTFIYFLVFVDMFYCLNIIDKSPSITCTINTTRICGLYNEIARLIVLVFIPSMLILIFGYGTIQHIKKSRRMSEPPGNTIH
;
A
#
# COMPACT_ATOMS: atom_id res chain seq x y z
N MET A 1 -18.71 22.64 37.78
CA MET A 1 -17.37 23.17 37.47
C MET A 1 -16.25 22.13 37.63
N ASN A 2 -16.41 21.06 38.44
CA ASN A 2 -15.41 19.97 38.55
C ASN A 2 -15.44 18.91 37.43
N ALA A 3 -16.57 18.70 36.75
CA ALA A 3 -16.66 17.67 35.70
C ALA A 3 -15.84 18.03 34.44
N THR A 4 -15.90 19.28 34.00
CA THR A 4 -15.18 19.77 32.80
C THR A 4 -13.66 19.72 32.95
N ILE A 5 -13.14 19.97 34.16
CA ILE A 5 -11.69 19.93 34.44
C ILE A 5 -11.16 18.49 34.38
N HIS A 6 -11.95 17.51 34.82
CA HIS A 6 -11.55 16.11 34.76
C HIS A 6 -11.50 15.60 33.31
N ASP A 7 -12.49 16.00 32.50
CA ASP A 7 -12.55 15.67 31.07
C ASP A 7 -11.35 16.25 30.30
N ASP A 8 -10.95 17.49 30.58
CA ASP A 8 -9.79 18.13 29.93
C ASP A 8 -8.46 17.42 30.27
N THR A 9 -8.27 17.00 31.53
CA THR A 9 -7.06 16.24 31.92
C THR A 9 -6.98 14.86 31.27
N LEU A 10 -8.13 14.20 31.10
CA LEU A 10 -8.22 12.90 30.42
C LEU A 10 -7.88 13.04 28.93
N ILE A 11 -8.40 14.08 28.26
CA ILE A 11 -8.10 14.36 26.84
C ILE A 11 -6.60 14.59 26.62
N ILE A 12 -5.96 15.36 27.51
CA ILE A 12 -4.51 15.62 27.42
C ILE A 12 -3.71 14.34 27.63
N TYR A 13 -4.09 13.51 28.62
CA TYR A 13 -3.41 12.25 28.90
C TYR A 13 -3.53 11.26 27.73
N LEU A 14 -4.74 11.12 27.17
CA LEU A 14 -5.00 10.29 25.99
C LEU A 14 -4.21 10.78 24.75
N SER A 15 -4.16 12.10 24.54
CA SER A 15 -3.39 12.71 23.45
C SER A 15 -1.89 12.41 23.58
N ASN A 16 -1.32 12.53 24.78
CA ASN A 16 0.08 12.23 25.04
C ASN A 16 0.41 10.75 24.80
N ILE A 17 -0.45 9.82 25.26
CA ILE A 17 -0.29 8.39 24.97
C ILE A 17 -0.33 8.14 23.46
N GLY A 18 -1.29 8.74 22.76
CA GLY A 18 -1.40 8.65 21.31
C GLY A 18 -0.13 9.10 20.59
N LEU A 19 0.45 10.24 21.01
CA LEU A 19 1.70 10.76 20.47
C LEU A 19 2.89 9.81 20.70
N PHE A 20 3.01 9.23 21.89
CA PHE A 20 4.06 8.25 22.18
C PHE A 20 3.92 7.01 21.30
N ILE A 21 2.71 6.45 21.20
CA ILE A 21 2.44 5.28 20.36
C ILE A 21 2.80 5.58 18.89
N ILE A 22 2.34 6.72 18.36
CA ILE A 22 2.62 7.12 16.98
C ILE A 22 4.13 7.24 16.75
N ARG A 23 4.88 7.91 17.64
CA ARG A 23 6.33 8.06 17.48
C ARG A 23 7.06 6.72 17.43
N TYR A 24 6.87 5.86 18.44
CA TYR A 24 7.62 4.61 18.52
C TYR A 24 7.20 3.61 17.43
N VAL A 25 5.90 3.45 17.16
CA VAL A 25 5.41 2.54 16.13
C VAL A 25 5.87 2.99 14.74
N LEU A 26 5.77 4.29 14.43
CA LEU A 26 6.22 4.78 13.14
C LEU A 26 7.74 4.67 12.97
N LEU A 27 8.54 4.92 14.01
CA LEU A 27 9.99 4.73 13.95
C LEU A 27 10.35 3.27 13.63
N ILE A 28 9.73 2.32 14.33
CA ILE A 28 9.93 0.89 14.08
C ILE A 28 9.52 0.53 12.64
N MET A 29 8.36 1.03 12.21
CA MET A 29 7.83 0.80 10.87
C MET A 29 8.74 1.35 9.78
N ILE A 30 9.34 2.52 9.98
CA ILE A 30 10.31 3.11 9.05
C ILE A 30 11.57 2.26 8.98
N ILE A 31 12.17 1.90 10.13
CA ILE A 31 13.41 1.12 10.17
C ILE A 31 13.21 -0.24 9.49
N LEU A 32 12.19 -0.99 9.91
CA LEU A 32 11.88 -2.29 9.33
C LEU A 32 11.46 -2.17 7.86
N GLY A 33 10.72 -1.12 7.51
CA GLY A 33 10.30 -0.85 6.15
C GLY A 33 11.49 -0.62 5.22
N PHE A 34 12.47 0.19 5.60
CA PHE A 34 13.68 0.41 4.79
C PHE A 34 14.52 -0.85 4.66
N ILE A 35 14.78 -1.54 5.78
CA ILE A 35 15.57 -2.78 5.78
C ILE A 35 14.90 -3.84 4.90
N GLY A 36 13.59 -4.05 5.05
CA GLY A 36 12.82 -5.02 4.27
C GLY A 36 12.80 -4.70 2.78
N ASN A 37 12.53 -3.44 2.41
CA ASN A 37 12.55 -3.04 1.00
C ASN A 37 13.96 -3.09 0.40
N PHE A 38 15.01 -2.81 1.17
CA PHE A 38 16.39 -2.96 0.72
C PHE A 38 16.71 -4.42 0.37
N PHE A 39 16.35 -5.37 1.24
CA PHE A 39 16.51 -6.80 0.93
C PHE A 39 15.68 -7.24 -0.28
N ASN A 40 14.45 -6.73 -0.42
CA ASN A 40 13.64 -7.01 -1.60
C ASN A 40 14.31 -6.54 -2.89
N ILE A 41 14.91 -5.34 -2.90
CA ILE A 41 15.67 -4.85 -4.07
C ILE A 41 16.80 -5.83 -4.41
N LEU A 42 17.60 -6.23 -3.43
CA LEU A 42 18.71 -7.17 -3.63
C LEU A 42 18.24 -8.52 -4.20
N VAL A 43 17.10 -9.03 -3.73
CA VAL A 43 16.53 -10.29 -4.22
C VAL A 43 15.99 -10.14 -5.63
N PHE A 44 15.14 -9.15 -5.91
CA PHE A 44 14.47 -9.05 -7.20
C PHE A 44 15.37 -8.53 -8.33
N HIS A 45 16.51 -7.91 -8.02
CA HIS A 45 17.52 -7.56 -9.02
C HIS A 45 18.42 -8.73 -9.45
N GLN A 46 18.25 -9.93 -8.88
CA GLN A 46 19.00 -11.08 -9.34
C GLN A 46 18.64 -11.42 -10.80
N PRO A 47 19.62 -11.74 -11.67
CA PRO A 47 19.40 -12.00 -13.10
C PRO A 47 18.35 -13.09 -13.38
N LYS A 48 18.20 -14.06 -12.47
CA LYS A 48 17.22 -15.15 -12.58
C LYS A 48 15.77 -14.69 -12.41
N LEU A 49 15.55 -13.56 -11.72
CA LEU A 49 14.22 -13.07 -11.35
C LEU A 49 13.79 -11.88 -12.20
N HIS A 50 14.72 -11.11 -12.77
CA HIS A 50 14.42 -9.88 -13.51
C HIS A 50 13.57 -10.10 -14.78
N SER A 51 13.60 -11.28 -15.39
CA SER A 51 12.78 -11.62 -16.56
C SER A 51 11.36 -12.10 -16.24
N ASN A 52 11.04 -12.28 -14.95
CA ASN A 52 9.76 -12.80 -14.51
C ASN A 52 8.75 -11.66 -14.22
N PRO A 53 7.55 -11.66 -14.84
CA PRO A 53 6.52 -10.65 -14.58
C PRO A 53 6.11 -10.53 -13.10
N CYS A 54 5.97 -11.66 -12.38
CA CYS A 54 5.72 -11.66 -10.93
C CYS A 54 6.80 -10.90 -10.16
N SER A 55 8.07 -11.11 -10.47
CA SER A 55 9.18 -10.40 -9.83
C SER A 55 9.14 -8.91 -10.17
N PHE A 56 8.80 -8.56 -11.41
CA PHE A 56 8.62 -7.17 -11.81
C PHE A 56 7.57 -6.45 -10.96
N TYR A 57 6.39 -7.05 -10.76
CA TYR A 57 5.36 -6.47 -9.89
C TYR A 57 5.86 -6.26 -8.45
N LEU A 58 6.61 -7.22 -7.89
CA LEU A 58 7.17 -7.12 -6.54
C LEU A 58 8.31 -6.08 -6.44
N THR A 59 9.09 -5.91 -7.50
CA THR A 59 10.08 -4.82 -7.62
C THR A 59 9.38 -3.46 -7.62
N ILE A 60 8.31 -3.30 -8.41
CA ILE A 60 7.50 -2.07 -8.41
C ILE A 60 6.92 -1.83 -7.02
N ALA A 61 6.34 -2.84 -6.37
CA ALA A 61 5.81 -2.76 -5.00
C ALA A 61 6.88 -2.24 -4.02
N THR A 62 8.12 -2.70 -4.17
CA THR A 62 9.25 -2.30 -3.33
C THR A 62 9.60 -0.82 -3.50
N TYR A 63 9.68 -0.33 -4.74
CA TYR A 63 9.95 1.08 -5.01
C TYR A 63 8.83 1.99 -4.51
N VAL A 64 7.57 1.64 -4.79
CA VAL A 64 6.43 2.45 -4.33
C VAL A 64 6.29 2.43 -2.81
N ASN A 65 6.65 1.33 -2.14
CA ASN A 65 6.72 1.26 -0.68
C ASN A 65 7.75 2.23 -0.09
N ILE A 66 8.92 2.36 -0.71
CA ILE A 66 9.94 3.33 -0.26
C ILE A 66 9.38 4.76 -0.37
N VAL A 67 8.77 5.10 -1.51
CA VAL A 67 8.17 6.44 -1.70
C VAL A 67 7.02 6.68 -0.72
N TRP A 68 6.22 5.66 -0.45
CA TRP A 68 5.15 5.73 0.54
C TRP A 68 5.69 5.96 1.96
N ILE A 69 6.76 5.25 2.35
CA ILE A 69 7.43 5.45 3.65
C ILE A 69 7.93 6.91 3.78
N MET A 70 8.50 7.47 2.71
CA MET A 70 8.97 8.86 2.71
C MET A 70 7.84 9.88 2.83
N THR A 71 6.69 9.63 2.18
CA THR A 71 5.59 10.59 2.08
C THR A 71 4.60 10.52 3.25
N SER A 72 4.55 9.40 3.98
CA SER A 72 3.52 9.17 5.01
C SER A 72 4.11 9.02 6.42
N PRO A 73 4.72 7.88 6.82
CA PRO A 73 5.23 7.72 8.18
C PRO A 73 6.38 8.68 8.50
N LEU A 74 7.30 8.94 7.56
CA LEU A 74 8.42 9.87 7.81
C LEU A 74 7.90 11.30 8.05
N SER A 75 7.02 11.79 7.20
CA SER A 75 6.44 13.13 7.36
C SER A 75 5.63 13.24 8.67
N ARG A 76 4.89 12.20 9.05
CA ARG A 76 4.17 12.17 10.34
C ARG A 76 5.09 12.25 11.54
N ILE A 77 6.26 11.60 11.50
CA ILE A 77 7.26 11.74 12.56
C ILE A 77 7.81 13.16 12.59
N LEU A 78 8.16 13.73 11.43
CA LEU A 78 8.66 15.11 11.34
C LEU A 78 7.64 16.12 11.88
N ALA A 79 6.35 15.89 11.64
CA ALA A 79 5.26 16.70 12.19
C ALA A 79 5.28 16.69 13.73
N THR A 80 5.56 15.54 14.37
CA THR A 80 5.69 15.49 15.84
C THR A 80 6.86 16.31 16.38
N PHE A 81 7.83 16.68 15.55
CA PHE A 81 8.96 17.56 15.89
C PHE A 81 8.77 18.99 15.37
N GLN A 82 7.60 19.33 14.80
CA GLN A 82 7.33 20.62 14.16
C GLN A 82 8.29 20.93 12.99
N LEU A 83 8.83 19.90 12.35
CA LEU A 83 9.76 20.00 11.21
C LEU A 83 9.07 19.70 9.86
N ASP A 84 7.76 19.46 9.85
CA ASP A 84 7.04 19.12 8.62
C ASP A 84 6.62 20.39 7.86
N LEU A 85 7.38 20.72 6.81
CA LEU A 85 7.08 21.82 5.89
C LEU A 85 5.69 21.69 5.24
N SER A 86 5.14 20.48 5.14
CA SER A 86 3.83 20.25 4.53
C SER A 86 2.68 20.75 5.41
N GLU A 87 2.92 21.03 6.70
CA GLU A 87 1.93 21.67 7.57
C GLU A 87 1.79 23.16 7.28
N ASN A 88 2.83 23.80 6.75
CA ASN A 88 2.85 25.24 6.48
C ASN A 88 2.58 25.60 5.01
N ILE A 89 2.80 24.66 4.09
CA ILE A 89 2.71 24.91 2.64
C ILE A 89 1.55 24.10 2.03
N ASN A 90 0.47 24.79 1.62
CA ASN A 90 -0.78 24.15 1.18
C ASN A 90 -0.57 23.19 0.00
N ILE A 91 0.21 23.62 -0.99
CA ILE A 91 0.52 22.79 -2.16
C ILE A 91 1.32 21.54 -1.77
N LEU A 92 2.24 21.65 -0.81
CA LEU A 92 3.07 20.54 -0.36
C LEU A 92 2.23 19.52 0.42
N CYS A 93 1.28 19.96 1.24
CA CYS A 93 0.34 19.03 1.85
C CYS A 93 -0.44 18.22 0.82
N LYS A 94 -1.04 18.92 -0.17
CA LYS A 94 -1.87 18.29 -1.20
C LYS A 94 -1.09 17.22 -1.96
N ILE A 95 0.11 17.58 -2.43
CA ILE A 95 1.03 16.66 -3.11
C ILE A 95 1.37 15.48 -2.20
N ARG A 96 1.78 15.74 -0.95
CA ARG A 96 2.17 14.69 -0.01
C ARG A 96 1.05 13.67 0.21
N GLN A 97 -0.17 14.13 0.49
CA GLN A 97 -1.30 13.25 0.76
C GLN A 97 -1.71 12.45 -0.47
N SER A 98 -1.77 13.10 -1.64
CA SER A 98 -2.09 12.45 -2.92
C SER A 98 -1.06 11.37 -3.26
N LEU A 99 0.24 11.65 -3.11
CA LEU A 99 1.31 10.67 -3.31
C LEU A 99 1.21 9.53 -2.27
N SER A 100 0.98 9.84 -1.00
CA SER A 100 0.81 8.82 0.03
C SER A 100 -0.33 7.85 -0.30
N TYR A 101 -1.47 8.33 -0.78
CA TYR A 101 -2.61 7.48 -1.09
C TYR A 101 -2.35 6.66 -2.35
N THR A 102 -1.83 7.30 -3.39
CA THR A 102 -1.49 6.66 -4.66
C THR A 102 -0.45 5.55 -4.47
N PHE A 103 0.67 5.82 -3.80
CA PHE A 103 1.74 4.82 -3.64
C PHE A 103 1.39 3.68 -2.68
N SER A 104 0.60 3.94 -1.63
CA SER A 104 0.09 2.85 -0.78
C SER A 104 -0.80 1.89 -1.57
N SER A 105 -1.67 2.44 -2.43
CA SER A 105 -2.57 1.68 -3.28
C SER A 105 -1.81 0.89 -4.35
N LEU A 106 -0.81 1.53 -4.98
CA LEU A 106 0.07 0.89 -5.95
C LEU A 106 0.85 -0.28 -5.34
N SER A 107 1.30 -0.16 -4.10
CA SER A 107 1.95 -1.26 -3.41
C SER A 107 1.05 -2.50 -3.31
N MET A 108 -0.15 -2.30 -2.78
CA MET A 108 -1.10 -3.40 -2.56
C MET A 108 -1.57 -4.03 -3.87
N ILE A 109 -1.90 -3.23 -4.89
CA ILE A 109 -2.34 -3.77 -6.18
C ILE A 109 -1.20 -4.49 -6.92
N SER A 110 0.05 -4.03 -6.79
CA SER A 110 1.20 -4.74 -7.36
C SER A 110 1.36 -6.14 -6.74
N ILE A 111 1.15 -6.27 -5.42
CA ILE A 111 1.14 -7.59 -4.75
C ILE A 111 -0.02 -8.45 -5.25
N ALA A 112 -1.19 -7.85 -5.48
CA ALA A 112 -2.33 -8.55 -6.07
C ALA A 112 -2.04 -9.02 -7.50
N PHE A 113 -1.44 -8.18 -8.35
CA PHE A 113 -1.02 -8.56 -9.70
C PHE A 113 0.05 -9.66 -9.70
N ALA A 114 0.99 -9.63 -8.76
CA ALA A 114 1.93 -10.75 -8.57
C ALA A 114 1.20 -12.07 -8.23
N SER A 115 0.11 -12.00 -7.48
CA SER A 115 -0.73 -13.18 -7.16
C SER A 115 -1.52 -13.67 -8.38
N VAL A 116 -2.06 -12.76 -9.20
CA VAL A 116 -2.70 -13.07 -10.48
C VAL A 116 -1.71 -13.73 -11.44
N ASP A 117 -0.51 -13.17 -11.56
CA ASP A 117 0.54 -13.69 -12.45
C ASP A 117 0.95 -15.12 -12.06
N ARG A 118 1.14 -15.39 -10.76
CA ARG A 118 1.39 -16.74 -10.25
C ARG A 118 0.25 -17.70 -10.58
N PHE A 119 -1.00 -17.26 -10.49
CA PHE A 119 -2.15 -18.07 -10.90
C PHE A 119 -2.09 -18.40 -12.40
N LEU A 120 -1.85 -17.41 -13.26
CA LEU A 120 -1.77 -17.59 -14.71
C LEU A 120 -0.66 -18.58 -15.10
N ILE A 121 0.53 -18.45 -14.50
CA ILE A 121 1.66 -19.37 -14.76
C ILE A 121 1.34 -20.80 -14.28
N SER A 122 0.63 -20.94 -13.15
CA SER A 122 0.27 -22.26 -12.59
C SER A 122 -0.79 -23.01 -13.40
N SER A 123 -1.49 -22.32 -14.31
CA SER A 123 -2.54 -22.93 -15.13
C SER A 123 -1.97 -23.92 -16.14
N SER A 124 -2.71 -25.01 -16.39
CA SER A 124 -2.33 -26.00 -17.42
C SER A 124 -2.58 -25.51 -18.84
N GLN A 125 -3.40 -24.49 -19.02
CA GLN A 125 -3.75 -23.99 -20.35
C GLN A 125 -2.71 -22.97 -20.84
N VAL A 126 -2.21 -23.18 -22.06
CA VAL A 126 -1.16 -22.36 -22.67
C VAL A 126 -1.61 -20.90 -22.85
N GLU A 127 -2.88 -20.68 -23.23
CA GLU A 127 -3.45 -19.35 -23.42
C GLU A 127 -3.35 -18.49 -22.15
N TYR A 128 -3.69 -19.04 -20.98
CA TYR A 128 -3.55 -18.31 -19.72
C TYR A 128 -2.10 -18.04 -19.35
N ARG A 129 -1.18 -18.97 -19.65
CA ARG A 129 0.25 -18.76 -19.40
C ARG A 129 0.85 -17.68 -20.28
N GLN A 130 0.36 -17.51 -21.51
CA GLN A 130 0.84 -16.46 -22.42
C GLN A 130 0.47 -15.05 -21.95
N LEU A 131 -0.61 -14.90 -21.16
CA LEU A 131 -0.98 -13.61 -20.58
C LEU A 131 0.04 -13.11 -19.54
N SER A 132 0.76 -14.02 -18.88
CA SER A 132 1.90 -13.73 -17.99
C SER A 132 3.13 -13.35 -18.83
N SER A 133 3.13 -12.12 -19.34
CA SER A 133 4.25 -11.55 -20.09
C SER A 133 4.70 -10.22 -19.48
N LEU A 134 5.99 -9.91 -19.62
CA LEU A 134 6.55 -8.67 -19.08
C LEU A 134 5.91 -7.43 -19.74
N HIS A 135 5.58 -7.52 -21.02
CA HIS A 135 4.88 -6.47 -21.74
C HIS A 135 3.51 -6.15 -21.13
N ASN A 136 2.71 -7.19 -20.85
CA ASN A 136 1.41 -7.02 -20.19
C ASN A 136 1.59 -6.47 -18.78
N ALA A 137 2.64 -6.89 -18.06
CA ALA A 137 2.92 -6.38 -16.72
C ALA A 137 3.26 -4.89 -16.70
N HIS A 138 4.09 -4.41 -17.63
CA HIS A 138 4.35 -2.98 -17.80
C HIS A 138 3.07 -2.21 -18.13
N CYS A 139 2.30 -2.69 -19.11
CA CYS A 139 1.05 -2.05 -19.51
C CYS A 139 0.06 -1.94 -18.33
N LEU A 140 -0.12 -3.03 -17.58
CA LEU A 140 -1.02 -3.08 -16.43
C LEU A 140 -0.60 -2.13 -15.31
N ILE A 141 0.70 -2.05 -14.99
CA ILE A 141 1.21 -1.10 -13.99
C ILE A 141 1.02 0.34 -14.44
N ILE A 142 1.31 0.67 -15.70
CA ILE A 142 1.15 2.03 -16.24
C ILE A 142 -0.32 2.46 -16.18
N ILE A 143 -1.23 1.60 -16.67
CA ILE A 143 -2.67 1.88 -16.66
C ILE A 143 -3.17 2.06 -15.22
N THR A 144 -2.81 1.15 -14.32
CA THR A 144 -3.25 1.20 -12.92
C THR A 144 -2.71 2.42 -12.19
N THR A 145 -1.46 2.79 -12.46
CA THR A 145 -0.83 4.02 -11.94
C THR A 145 -1.62 5.24 -12.37
N PHE A 146 -1.93 5.35 -13.66
CA PHE A 146 -2.73 6.46 -14.18
C PHE A 146 -4.13 6.51 -13.55
N ILE A 147 -4.82 5.37 -13.44
CA ILE A 147 -6.14 5.28 -12.79
C ILE A 147 -6.05 5.76 -11.34
N TYR A 148 -5.07 5.33 -10.56
CA TYR A 148 -4.96 5.73 -9.15
C TYR A 148 -4.62 7.20 -8.98
N PHE A 149 -3.77 7.77 -9.84
CA PHE A 149 -3.56 9.22 -9.87
C PHE A 149 -4.85 9.99 -10.15
N LEU A 150 -5.69 9.51 -11.07
CA LEU A 150 -6.99 10.13 -11.34
C LEU A 150 -7.96 9.99 -10.16
N VAL A 151 -8.00 8.82 -9.51
CA VAL A 151 -8.89 8.57 -8.36
C VAL A 151 -8.59 9.53 -7.20
N PHE A 152 -7.31 9.83 -6.96
CA PHE A 152 -6.85 10.68 -5.85
C PHE A 152 -6.49 12.12 -6.28
N VAL A 153 -6.91 12.55 -7.47
CA VAL A 153 -6.69 13.94 -7.94
C VAL A 153 -7.56 14.94 -7.17
N ASP A 154 -8.70 14.49 -6.66
CA ASP A 154 -9.63 15.29 -5.88
C ASP A 154 -9.00 15.82 -4.58
N MET A 155 -7.97 15.15 -4.07
CA MET A 155 -7.16 15.61 -2.93
C MET A 155 -6.60 17.03 -3.11
N PHE A 156 -6.29 17.44 -4.34
CA PHE A 156 -5.84 18.81 -4.61
C PHE A 156 -6.92 19.88 -4.33
N TYR A 157 -8.20 19.50 -4.38
CA TYR A 157 -9.34 20.37 -4.10
C TYR A 157 -9.88 20.17 -2.68
N CYS A 158 -9.87 18.94 -2.18
CA CYS A 158 -10.49 18.55 -0.91
C CYS A 158 -9.64 18.85 0.33
N LEU A 159 -8.31 18.96 0.19
CA LEU A 159 -7.40 19.27 1.29
C LEU A 159 -7.14 20.77 1.38
N ASN A 160 -7.08 21.29 2.60
CA ASN A 160 -6.52 22.61 2.89
C ASN A 160 -5.84 22.59 4.26
N ILE A 161 -4.92 23.51 4.47
CA ILE A 161 -4.36 23.75 5.80
C ILE A 161 -5.42 24.48 6.63
N ILE A 162 -5.68 23.99 7.84
CA ILE A 162 -6.52 24.67 8.81
C ILE A 162 -5.68 25.01 10.03
N ASP A 163 -5.74 26.28 10.43
CA ASP A 163 -5.21 26.74 11.70
C ASP A 163 -6.18 26.35 12.82
N LYS A 164 -6.04 25.14 13.35
CA LYS A 164 -6.72 24.74 14.60
C LYS A 164 -5.73 24.90 15.76
N SER A 165 -5.79 26.03 16.47
CA SER A 165 -5.04 26.20 17.72
C SER A 165 -5.22 24.97 18.62
N PRO A 166 -4.13 24.29 19.08
CA PRO A 166 -2.74 24.76 19.15
C PRO A 166 -1.80 24.35 18.00
N SER A 167 -2.28 23.74 16.91
CA SER A 167 -1.42 23.22 15.82
C SER A 167 -2.00 23.45 14.43
N ILE A 168 -1.17 23.99 13.53
CA ILE A 168 -1.45 24.02 12.10
C ILE A 168 -1.43 22.58 11.60
N THR A 169 -2.58 22.07 11.14
CA THR A 169 -2.67 20.70 10.66
C THR A 169 -3.24 20.70 9.26
N CYS A 170 -2.63 19.89 8.40
CA CYS A 170 -3.23 19.68 7.09
C CYS A 170 -4.36 18.66 7.21
N THR A 171 -5.59 19.13 6.99
CA THR A 171 -6.79 18.32 7.18
C THR A 171 -7.76 18.49 6.02
N ILE A 172 -8.72 17.56 5.91
CA ILE A 172 -9.78 17.65 4.92
C ILE A 172 -10.76 18.73 5.38
N ASN A 173 -10.63 19.92 4.83
CA ASN A 173 -11.43 21.09 5.23
C ASN A 173 -12.66 21.27 4.34
N THR A 174 -12.58 20.91 3.06
CA THR A 174 -13.44 21.53 2.05
C THR A 174 -14.91 21.13 2.18
N THR A 175 -15.22 19.84 2.36
CA THR A 175 -16.61 19.38 2.62
C THR A 175 -16.63 17.99 3.29
N ARG A 176 -17.71 17.67 4.02
CA ARG A 176 -17.95 16.30 4.54
C ARG A 176 -18.01 15.26 3.42
N ILE A 177 -18.47 15.66 2.24
CA ILE A 177 -18.54 14.82 1.03
C ILE A 177 -17.15 14.43 0.56
N CYS A 178 -16.22 15.39 0.49
CA CYS A 178 -14.80 15.13 0.17
C CYS A 178 -14.18 14.09 1.11
N GLY A 179 -14.42 14.21 2.42
CA GLY A 179 -13.89 13.25 3.41
C GLY A 179 -14.46 11.85 3.21
N LEU A 180 -15.78 11.74 3.03
CA LEU A 180 -16.46 10.46 2.82
C LEU A 180 -16.04 9.79 1.51
N TYR A 181 -15.97 10.54 0.41
CA TYR A 181 -15.48 10.05 -0.87
C TYR A 181 -14.05 9.49 -0.74
N ASN A 182 -13.13 10.24 -0.16
CA ASN A 182 -11.73 9.83 -0.05
C ASN A 182 -11.53 8.58 0.80
N GLU A 183 -12.22 8.48 1.93
CA GLU A 183 -12.13 7.29 2.77
C GLU A 183 -12.75 6.06 2.09
N ILE A 184 -13.89 6.21 1.41
CA ILE A 184 -14.51 5.12 0.65
C ILE A 184 -13.62 4.70 -0.53
N ALA A 185 -13.15 5.66 -1.33
CA ALA A 185 -12.25 5.40 -2.46
C ALA A 185 -10.99 4.68 -1.99
N ARG A 186 -10.39 5.14 -0.89
CA ARG A 186 -9.23 4.49 -0.27
C ARG A 186 -9.56 3.08 0.20
N LEU A 187 -10.67 2.85 0.90
CA LEU A 187 -11.05 1.51 1.36
C LEU A 187 -11.23 0.54 0.18
N ILE A 188 -11.89 0.99 -0.89
CA ILE A 188 -12.13 0.16 -2.07
C ILE A 188 -10.80 -0.16 -2.78
N VAL A 189 -9.99 0.87 -3.06
CA VAL A 189 -8.79 0.75 -3.88
C VAL A 189 -7.62 0.11 -3.12
N LEU A 190 -7.43 0.45 -1.86
CA LEU A 190 -6.31 -0.06 -1.05
C LEU A 190 -6.61 -1.43 -0.45
N VAL A 191 -7.85 -1.67 -0.02
CA VAL A 191 -8.20 -2.86 0.78
C VAL A 191 -9.04 -3.83 -0.03
N PHE A 192 -10.21 -3.41 -0.50
CA PHE A 192 -11.19 -4.34 -1.05
C PHE A 192 -10.72 -5.00 -2.35
N ILE A 193 -10.33 -4.19 -3.35
CA ILE A 193 -9.91 -4.70 -4.66
C ILE A 193 -8.67 -5.61 -4.54
N PRO A 194 -7.55 -5.20 -3.91
CA PRO A 194 -6.37 -6.05 -3.82
C PRO A 194 -6.63 -7.32 -3.01
N SER A 195 -7.37 -7.23 -1.90
CA SER A 195 -7.65 -8.40 -1.06
C SER A 195 -8.50 -9.44 -1.78
N MET A 196 -9.54 -9.01 -2.51
CA MET A 196 -10.37 -9.93 -3.27
C MET A 196 -9.58 -10.62 -4.38
N LEU A 197 -8.72 -9.88 -5.08
CA LEU A 197 -7.82 -10.46 -6.09
C LEU A 197 -6.86 -11.48 -5.47
N ILE A 198 -6.17 -11.13 -4.38
CA ILE A 198 -5.24 -12.04 -3.69
C ILE A 198 -5.96 -13.30 -3.20
N LEU A 199 -7.15 -13.17 -2.63
CA LEU A 199 -7.92 -14.32 -2.13
C LEU A 199 -8.34 -15.25 -3.27
N ILE A 200 -8.96 -14.71 -4.33
CA ILE A 200 -9.47 -15.50 -5.45
C ILE A 200 -8.32 -16.19 -6.19
N PHE A 201 -7.30 -15.43 -6.61
CA PHE A 201 -6.21 -15.97 -7.42
C PHE A 201 -5.18 -16.74 -6.59
N GLY A 202 -4.95 -16.35 -5.33
CA GLY A 202 -4.12 -17.11 -4.40
C GLY A 202 -4.72 -18.48 -4.11
N TYR A 203 -6.03 -18.57 -3.87
CA TYR A 203 -6.71 -19.85 -3.70
C TYR A 203 -6.63 -20.72 -4.96
N GLY A 204 -6.89 -20.14 -6.14
CA GLY A 204 -6.76 -20.84 -7.42
C GLY A 204 -5.35 -21.40 -7.65
N THR A 205 -4.31 -20.64 -7.29
CA THR A 205 -2.91 -21.06 -7.41
C THR A 205 -2.65 -22.31 -6.57
N ILE A 206 -3.15 -22.35 -5.32
CA ILE A 206 -3.02 -23.51 -4.43
C ILE A 206 -3.70 -24.74 -5.04
N GLN A 207 -4.87 -24.58 -5.63
CA GLN A 207 -5.57 -25.70 -6.28
C GLN A 207 -4.79 -26.27 -7.46
N HIS A 208 -4.24 -25.40 -8.33
CA HIS A 208 -3.43 -25.84 -9.46
C HIS A 208 -2.17 -26.58 -9.03
N ILE A 209 -1.46 -26.08 -8.02
CA ILE A 209 -0.25 -26.74 -7.48
C ILE A 209 -0.61 -28.11 -6.88
N LYS A 210 -1.70 -28.21 -6.11
CA LYS A 210 -2.16 -29.49 -5.54
C LYS A 210 -2.51 -30.50 -6.64
N LYS A 211 -3.17 -30.05 -7.71
CA LYS A 211 -3.50 -30.91 -8.87
C LYS A 211 -2.23 -31.37 -9.59
N SER A 212 -1.29 -30.47 -9.84
CA SER A 212 -0.01 -30.80 -10.49
C SER A 212 0.80 -31.83 -9.68
N ARG A 213 0.89 -31.65 -8.36
CA ARG A 213 1.60 -32.60 -7.48
C ARG A 213 1.01 -34.01 -7.52
N ARG A 214 -0.32 -34.13 -7.50
CA ARG A 214 -1.01 -35.44 -7.60
C ARG A 214 -0.74 -36.17 -8.91
N MET A 215 -0.51 -35.43 -10.00
CA MET A 215 -0.19 -36.02 -11.31
C MET A 215 1.29 -36.44 -11.42
N SER A 216 2.17 -35.89 -10.57
CA SER A 216 3.61 -36.20 -10.56
C SER A 216 4.01 -37.24 -9.51
N GLU A 217 3.11 -37.65 -8.61
CA GLU A 217 3.34 -38.78 -7.72
C GLU A 217 3.31 -40.07 -8.57
N PRO A 218 4.40 -40.86 -8.62
CA PRO A 218 4.40 -42.12 -9.35
C PRO A 218 3.31 -43.03 -8.74
N PRO A 219 2.62 -43.86 -9.54
CA PRO A 219 1.73 -44.87 -9.00
C PRO A 219 2.53 -45.67 -7.98
N GLY A 220 2.16 -45.56 -6.70
CA GLY A 220 2.80 -46.32 -5.65
C GLY A 220 2.79 -47.79 -6.06
N ASN A 221 3.96 -48.43 -6.00
CA ASN A 221 4.06 -49.88 -6.02
C ASN A 221 3.18 -50.42 -4.88
N THR A 222 1.91 -50.68 -5.16
CA THR A 222 1.12 -51.69 -4.44
C THR A 222 1.67 -53.04 -4.89
N ILE A 223 2.79 -53.42 -4.26
CA ILE A 223 3.19 -54.81 -4.14
C ILE A 223 2.72 -55.24 -2.75
N HIS A 224 1.99 -56.36 -2.74
CA HIS A 224 1.32 -57.08 -1.64
C HIS A 224 -0.15 -56.73 -1.40
#